data_AF-A0A7C4V3Q4-F1
#
_entry.id   AF-A0A7C4V3Q4-F1
#
_cell.length_a   1.000
_cell.length_b   1.000
_cell.length_c   1.000
_cell.angle_alpha   90.00
_cell.angle_beta   90.00
_cell.angle_gamma   90.00
#
_symmetry.space_group_name_H-M   'P 1'
#
loop_
_entity.id
_entity.type
_entity.pdbx_description
1 polymer ?
#
loop_
_entity_poly.entity_id
_entity_poly.type
_entity_poly.pdbx_seq_one_letter_code
_entity_poly.pdbx_strand_id
1 'polypeptide(L)'
;MEIQPISQQPLNTASPSGTPQTSQPTTFAEMITRAIDAVSAAQSRADEAARKVAHGDLESLHEALLAIQEATRGMQILVQVRNKVIEAYQEIMRTQI
;
A
#
# COMPACT_ATOMS: atom_id res chain seq x y z
N MET A 1 -8.32 -50.39 -46.51
CA MET A 1 -8.25 -48.92 -46.36
C MET A 1 -9.66 -48.45 -46.03
N GLU A 2 -10.09 -48.71 -44.80
CA GLU A 2 -11.36 -48.18 -44.29
C GLU A 2 -11.05 -46.93 -43.49
N ILE A 3 -11.56 -45.81 -43.98
CA ILE A 3 -11.52 -44.52 -43.30
C ILE A 3 -12.66 -44.49 -42.29
N GLN A 4 -12.34 -44.68 -41.01
CA GLN A 4 -13.30 -44.47 -39.92
C GLN A 4 -13.58 -42.96 -39.78
N PRO A 5 -14.86 -42.52 -39.76
CA PRO A 5 -15.18 -41.12 -39.53
C PRO A 5 -14.98 -40.75 -38.05
N ILE A 6 -14.29 -39.64 -37.82
CA ILE A 6 -14.01 -39.10 -36.48
C ILE A 6 -15.34 -38.60 -35.90
N SER A 7 -15.86 -39.30 -34.89
CA SER A 7 -17.00 -38.83 -34.09
C SER A 7 -16.56 -37.61 -33.28
N GLN A 8 -17.19 -36.46 -33.56
CA GLN A 8 -16.97 -35.24 -32.80
C GLN A 8 -17.58 -35.39 -31.40
N GLN A 9 -16.71 -35.48 -30.40
CA GLN A 9 -17.08 -35.37 -29.00
C GLN A 9 -17.20 -33.88 -28.68
N PRO A 10 -18.34 -33.37 -28.20
CA PRO A 10 -18.42 -31.97 -27.81
C PRO A 10 -17.47 -31.74 -26.63
N LEU A 11 -16.52 -30.83 -26.82
CA LEU A 11 -15.70 -30.29 -25.73
C LEU A 11 -16.63 -29.62 -24.72
N ASN A 12 -17.01 -30.35 -23.68
CA ASN A 12 -17.54 -29.78 -22.46
C ASN A 12 -16.37 -29.16 -21.69
N THR A 13 -15.89 -27.99 -22.15
CA THR A 13 -15.07 -27.10 -21.34
C THR A 13 -15.98 -26.47 -20.31
N ALA A 14 -16.20 -27.19 -19.21
CA ALA A 14 -16.73 -26.62 -17.99
C ALA A 14 -15.88 -25.39 -17.66
N SER A 15 -16.45 -24.21 -17.85
CA SER A 15 -15.87 -22.96 -17.40
C SER A 15 -15.74 -23.04 -15.88
N PRO A 16 -14.56 -22.84 -15.28
CA PRO A 16 -14.53 -22.41 -13.90
C PRO A 16 -15.07 -20.98 -13.90
N SER A 17 -16.37 -20.83 -13.66
CA SER A 17 -16.96 -19.59 -13.20
C SER A 17 -16.42 -19.31 -11.80
N GLY A 18 -15.14 -18.96 -11.72
CA GLY A 18 -14.60 -18.20 -10.61
C GLY A 18 -15.21 -16.82 -10.74
N THR A 19 -16.30 -16.58 -10.01
CA THR A 19 -16.73 -15.24 -9.67
C THR A 19 -15.47 -14.46 -9.30
N PRO A 20 -15.11 -13.37 -10.00
CA PRO A 20 -14.02 -12.52 -9.55
C PRO A 20 -14.40 -12.10 -8.13
N GLN A 21 -13.66 -12.65 -7.17
CA GLN A 21 -13.80 -12.30 -5.77
C GLN A 21 -13.56 -10.79 -5.76
N THR A 22 -14.64 -10.02 -5.61
CA THR A 22 -14.60 -8.59 -5.50
C THR A 22 -13.84 -8.30 -4.22
N SER A 23 -12.51 -8.19 -4.34
CA SER A 23 -11.67 -7.62 -3.30
C SER A 23 -12.32 -6.30 -2.95
N GLN A 24 -12.88 -6.23 -1.76
CA GLN A 24 -13.57 -5.05 -1.26
C GLN A 24 -12.65 -3.86 -1.51
N PRO A 25 -13.09 -2.82 -2.25
CA PRO A 25 -12.21 -1.71 -2.58
C PRO A 25 -11.72 -1.12 -1.27
N THR A 26 -10.41 -1.10 -1.07
CA THR A 26 -9.80 -0.50 0.12
C THR A 26 -10.30 0.93 0.19
N THR A 27 -10.96 1.28 1.29
CA THR A 27 -11.51 2.61 1.43
C THR A 27 -10.36 3.62 1.52
N PHE A 28 -10.60 4.84 1.07
CA PHE A 28 -9.60 5.91 1.19
C PHE A 28 -9.18 6.14 2.66
N ALA A 29 -10.13 5.99 3.59
CA ALA A 29 -9.85 6.04 5.03
C ALA A 29 -8.86 4.94 5.46
N GLU A 30 -9.05 3.69 5.01
CA GLU A 30 -8.10 2.61 5.28
C GLU A 30 -6.71 2.86 4.69
N MET A 31 -6.63 3.46 3.50
CA MET A 31 -5.33 3.83 2.92
C MET A 31 -4.61 4.88 3.76
N ILE A 32 -5.31 5.89 4.25
CA ILE A 32 -4.74 6.90 5.16
C ILE A 32 -4.30 6.25 6.48
N THR A 33 -5.13 5.41 7.08
CA THR A 33 -4.78 4.70 8.32
C THR A 33 -3.50 3.89 8.13
N ARG A 34 -3.41 3.12 7.03
CA ARG A 34 -2.20 2.35 6.70
C ARG A 34 -0.98 3.24 6.48
N ALA A 35 -1.15 4.41 5.86
CA ALA A 35 -0.06 5.35 5.66
C ALA A 35 0.44 5.93 7.00
N ILE A 36 -0.45 6.24 7.93
CA ILE A 36 -0.11 6.70 9.28
C ILE A 36 0.68 5.61 10.03
N ASP A 37 0.19 4.37 10.01
CA ASP A 37 0.87 3.21 10.60
C ASP A 37 2.27 3.01 9.99
N ALA A 38 2.39 3.13 8.66
CA ALA A 38 3.66 2.99 7.97
C ALA A 38 4.67 4.07 8.39
N VAL A 39 4.24 5.34 8.52
CA VAL A 39 5.10 6.42 9.01
C VAL A 39 5.51 6.20 10.46
N SER A 40 4.59 5.75 11.32
CA SER A 40 4.90 5.39 12.72
C SER A 40 5.95 4.28 12.81
N ALA A 41 5.79 3.23 11.99
CA ALA A 41 6.77 2.15 11.92
C ALA A 41 8.13 2.62 11.40
N ALA A 42 8.16 3.49 10.38
CA ALA A 42 9.39 4.08 9.86
C ALA A 42 10.10 4.93 10.92
N GLN A 43 9.34 5.70 11.70
CA GLN A 43 9.89 6.49 12.81
C GLN A 43 10.51 5.60 13.88
N SER A 44 9.83 4.53 14.30
CA SER A 44 10.36 3.58 15.28
C SER A 44 11.65 2.90 14.79
N ARG A 45 11.74 2.56 13.50
CA ARG A 45 12.97 2.00 12.91
C ARG A 45 14.11 3.01 12.90
N ALA A 46 13.83 4.26 12.56
CA ALA A 46 14.81 5.33 12.59
C ALA A 46 15.36 5.55 14.01
N ASP A 47 14.51 5.54 15.03
CA ASP A 47 14.91 5.61 16.43
C ASP A 47 15.81 4.43 16.85
N GLU A 48 15.45 3.21 16.47
CA GLU A 48 16.24 2.02 16.80
C GLU A 48 17.61 2.04 16.11
N ALA A 49 17.64 2.43 14.83
CA ALA A 49 18.87 2.55 14.06
C ALA A 49 19.77 3.66 14.62
N ALA A 50 19.20 4.81 15.01
CA ALA A 50 19.93 5.89 15.66
C ALA A 50 20.57 5.44 16.99
N ARG A 51 19.89 4.61 17.77
CA ARG A 51 20.45 4.01 18.99
C ARG A 51 21.64 3.09 18.70
N LYS A 52 21.54 2.22 17.69
CA LYS A 52 22.64 1.32 17.27
C LYS A 52 23.88 2.10 16.88
N VAL A 53 23.70 3.18 16.12
CA VAL A 53 24.78 4.10 15.74
C VAL A 53 25.41 4.77 16.97
N ALA A 54 24.59 5.25 17.92
CA ALA A 54 25.08 5.86 19.15
C ALA A 54 25.89 4.88 20.03
N HIS A 55 25.65 3.57 19.89
CA HIS A 55 26.45 2.51 20.53
C HIS A 55 27.76 2.18 19.80
N GLY A 56 28.09 2.87 18.70
CA GLY A 56 29.35 2.71 17.98
C GLY A 56 29.30 1.73 16.81
N ASP A 57 28.09 1.35 16.36
CA ASP A 57 27.93 0.53 15.17
C ASP A 57 27.99 1.41 13.91
N LEU A 58 29.20 1.59 13.35
CA LEU A 58 29.42 2.41 12.15
C LEU A 58 28.86 1.77 10.88
N GLU A 59 28.72 0.43 10.84
CA GLU A 59 28.14 -0.27 9.69
C GLU A 59 26.64 0.06 9.56
N SER A 60 25.96 0.22 10.70
CA SER A 60 24.56 0.66 10.77
C SER A 60 24.36 2.17 10.54
N LEU A 61 25.41 2.98 10.43
CA LEU A 61 25.28 4.44 10.26
C LEU A 61 24.56 4.82 8.97
N HIS A 62 24.92 4.17 7.87
CA HIS A 62 24.29 4.44 6.58
C HIS A 62 22.80 4.05 6.59
N GLU A 63 22.49 2.88 7.15
CA GLU A 63 21.11 2.40 7.32
C GLU A 63 20.29 3.32 8.22
N ALA A 64 20.87 3.81 9.32
CA ALA A 64 20.20 4.74 10.22
C ALA A 64 19.88 6.07 9.53
N LEU A 65 20.85 6.64 8.79
CA LEU A 65 20.63 7.87 8.03
C LEU A 65 19.58 7.67 6.93
N LEU A 66 19.55 6.51 6.28
CA LEU A 66 18.55 6.19 5.28
C LEU A 66 17.15 6.07 5.90
N ALA A 67 17.03 5.35 7.02
CA ALA A 67 15.78 5.19 7.76
C ALA A 67 15.24 6.54 8.26
N ILE A 68 16.12 7.40 8.79
CA ILE A 68 15.75 8.76 9.23
C ILE A 68 15.25 9.60 8.04
N GLN A 69 15.93 9.52 6.88
CA GLN A 69 15.48 10.23 5.68
C GLN A 69 14.13 9.73 5.17
N GLU A 70 13.91 8.42 5.18
CA GLU A 70 12.65 7.81 4.75
C GLU A 70 11.50 8.22 5.68
N ALA A 71 11.70 8.13 6.99
CA ALA A 71 10.71 8.56 7.99
C ALA A 71 10.36 10.05 7.83
N THR A 72 11.36 10.90 7.60
CA THR A 72 11.16 12.34 7.40
C THR A 72 10.36 12.63 6.13
N ARG A 73 10.70 11.99 4.99
CA ARG A 73 9.95 12.16 3.73
C ARG A 73 8.52 11.64 3.86
N GLY A 74 8.34 10.46 4.46
CA GLY A 74 7.01 9.88 4.68
C GLY A 74 6.11 10.79 5.53
N MET A 75 6.67 11.37 6.60
CA MET A 75 5.96 12.33 7.44
C MET A 75 5.55 13.60 6.67
N GLN A 76 6.43 14.14 5.82
CA GLN A 76 6.10 15.31 4.99
C GLN A 76 4.92 15.02 4.05
N ILE A 77 4.92 13.86 3.39
CA ILE A 77 3.83 13.43 2.53
C ILE A 77 2.53 13.30 3.34
N LEU A 78 2.59 12.69 4.53
CA LEU A 78 1.43 12.52 5.40
C LEU A 78 0.80 13.87 5.79
N VAL A 79 1.61 14.87 6.11
CA VAL A 79 1.12 16.22 6.42
C VAL A 79 0.43 16.84 5.21
N GLN A 80 0.96 16.66 4.00
CA GLN A 80 0.30 17.14 2.79
C GLN A 80 -1.05 16.45 2.57
N VAL A 81 -1.12 15.14 2.77
CA VAL A 81 -2.39 14.39 2.67
C VAL A 81 -3.39 14.89 3.72
N ARG A 82 -2.97 15.05 4.97
CA ARG A 82 -3.82 15.62 6.04
C ARG A 82 -4.39 16.97 5.63
N ASN A 83 -3.54 17.86 5.09
CA ASN A 83 -3.98 19.17 4.65
C ASN A 83 -5.01 19.05 3.51
N LYS A 84 -4.77 18.17 2.52
CA LYS A 84 -5.69 17.94 1.40
C LYS A 84 -7.04 17.40 1.84
N VAL A 85 -7.07 16.53 2.84
CA VAL A 85 -8.32 16.00 3.42
C VAL A 85 -9.10 17.09 4.11
N ILE A 86 -8.43 17.97 4.87
CA ILE A 86 -9.07 19.12 5.51
C ILE A 86 -9.60 20.11 4.46
N GLU A 87 -8.83 20.39 3.41
CA GLU A 87 -9.25 21.22 2.27
C GLU A 87 -10.50 20.63 1.59
N ALA A 88 -10.50 19.34 1.28
CA ALA A 88 -11.64 18.65 0.67
C ALA A 88 -12.89 18.70 1.55
N TYR A 89 -12.75 18.54 2.87
CA TYR A 89 -13.86 18.68 3.80
C TYR A 89 -14.43 20.12 3.81
N GLN A 90 -13.56 21.13 3.81
CA GLN A 90 -13.99 22.53 3.75
C GLN A 90 -14.70 22.86 2.43
N GLU A 91 -14.24 22.31 1.32
CA GLU A 91 -14.86 22.52 0.00
C GLU A 91 -16.28 21.96 -0.06
N ILE A 92 -16.49 20.74 0.45
CA ILE A 92 -17.83 20.13 0.52
C ILE A 92 -18.81 20.99 1.34
N MET A 93 -18.35 21.60 2.44
CA MET A 93 -19.19 22.50 3.23
C MET A 93 -19.53 23.80 2.50
N ARG A 94 -18.62 24.31 1.67
CA ARG A 94 -18.82 25.53 0.88
C ARG A 94 -19.80 25.34 -0.27
N THR A 95 -19.84 24.16 -0.88
CA THR A 95 -20.78 23.85 -1.97
C THR A 95 -22.23 23.65 -1.50
N GLN A 96 -22.46 23.37 -0.22
CA GLN A 96 -23.80 23.09 0.32
C GLN A 96 -24.54 24.30 0.91
N ILE A 97 -24.02 25.52 0.73
CA ILE A 97 -24.71 26.78 1.06
C ILE A 97 -25.15 27.52 -0.20
#